data_AF-A0A6A4LHH9-F1
#
_entry.id   AF-A0A6A4LHH9-F1
#
_cell.length_a   1.000
_cell.length_b   1.000
_cell.length_c   1.000
_cell.angle_alpha   90.00
_cell.angle_beta   90.00
_cell.angle_gamma   90.00
#
_symmetry.space_group_name_H-M   'P 1'
#
loop_
_entity.id
_entity.type
_entity.pdbx_description
1 polymer ?
#
loop_
_entity_poly.entity_id
_entity_poly.type
_entity_poly.pdbx_seq_one_letter_code
_entity_poly.pdbx_strand_id
1 'polypeptide(L)'
;MEATKKSALVALLLVLLIHSSDAQTICKVTVEGLMSCRSAVTPPKPTPPSAACCTVIKNADLKCLCSYKNSSLLPSLGIDPNLALQLPSKCKISNAPQC
;
A
#
# COMPACT_ATOMS: atom_id res chain seq x y z
N MET A 1 41.45 0.81 -28.90
CA MET A 1 41.22 0.31 -27.52
C MET A 1 40.50 1.32 -26.61
N GLU A 2 40.60 2.64 -26.86
CA GLU A 2 39.97 3.68 -26.03
C GLU A 2 38.42 3.71 -26.07
N ALA A 3 37.81 3.41 -27.22
CA ALA A 3 36.36 3.46 -27.40
C ALA A 3 35.63 2.35 -26.61
N THR A 4 36.22 1.17 -26.52
CA THR A 4 35.66 0.02 -25.78
C THR A 4 35.66 0.28 -24.28
N LYS A 5 36.69 0.96 -23.75
CA LYS A 5 36.81 1.30 -22.32
C LYS A 5 35.77 2.34 -21.91
N LYS A 6 35.54 3.35 -22.74
CA LYS A 6 34.48 4.36 -22.55
C LYS A 6 33.09 3.75 -22.65
N SER A 7 32.87 2.86 -23.62
CA SER A 7 31.60 2.15 -23.78
C SER A 7 31.32 1.21 -22.60
N ALA A 8 32.34 0.54 -22.05
CA ALA A 8 32.20 -0.30 -20.86
C ALA A 8 31.87 0.52 -19.60
N LEU A 9 32.48 1.70 -19.44
CA LEU A 9 32.19 2.63 -18.34
C LEU A 9 30.75 3.17 -18.41
N VAL A 10 30.28 3.54 -19.61
CA VAL A 10 28.90 4.01 -19.84
C VAL A 10 27.90 2.88 -19.58
N ALA A 11 28.18 1.66 -20.04
CA ALA A 11 27.34 0.50 -19.76
C ALA A 11 27.28 0.16 -18.26
N LEU A 12 28.40 0.24 -17.54
CA LEU A 12 28.46 0.01 -16.10
C LEU A 12 27.69 1.08 -15.30
N LEU A 13 27.75 2.34 -15.73
CA LEU A 13 26.97 3.44 -15.15
C LEU A 13 25.45 3.25 -15.35
N LEU A 14 25.03 2.73 -16.51
CA LEU A 14 23.61 2.45 -16.78
C LEU A 14 23.05 1.32 -15.91
N VAL A 15 23.86 0.31 -15.57
CA VAL A 15 23.46 -0.80 -14.69
C VAL A 15 23.27 -0.35 -13.23
N LEU A 16 23.99 0.68 -12.78
CA LEU A 16 23.83 1.27 -11.43
C LEU A 16 22.54 2.10 -11.29
N LEU A 17 21.90 2.50 -12.39
CA LEU A 17 20.64 3.24 -12.37
C LEU A 17 19.41 2.33 -12.26
N ILE A 18 19.60 1.01 -12.31
CA ILE A 18 18.55 0.03 -12.04
C ILE A 18 18.29 0.04 -10.54
N HIS A 19 17.66 1.11 -10.07
CA HIS A 19 17.12 1.18 -8.72
C HIS A 19 16.03 0.13 -8.65
N SER A 20 16.25 -0.87 -7.80
CA SER A 20 15.24 -1.84 -7.39
C SER A 20 13.96 -1.09 -7.07
N SER A 21 12.87 -1.44 -7.74
CA SER A 21 11.52 -0.99 -7.42
C SER A 21 11.14 -1.55 -6.05
N ASP A 22 11.68 -0.99 -4.98
CA ASP A 22 11.35 -1.41 -3.62
C ASP A 22 9.85 -1.16 -3.46
N ALA A 23 9.10 -2.23 -3.20
CA ALA A 23 7.67 -2.13 -3.03
C ALA A 23 7.41 -1.18 -1.87
N GLN A 24 6.86 0.01 -2.17
CA GLN A 24 6.58 1.00 -1.12
C GLN A 24 5.68 0.35 -0.07
N THR A 25 6.17 0.27 1.16
CA THR A 25 5.42 -0.28 2.27
C THR A 25 4.85 0.83 3.14
N ILE A 26 3.63 0.63 3.60
CA ILE A 26 2.93 1.49 4.55
C ILE A 26 2.39 0.59 5.65
N CYS A 27 2.71 0.89 6.90
CA CYS A 27 2.22 0.13 8.05
C CYS A 27 2.40 -1.39 7.90
N LYS A 28 3.62 -1.81 7.50
CA LYS A 28 4.06 -3.20 7.30
C LYS A 28 3.43 -3.97 6.13
N VAL A 29 2.68 -3.31 5.25
CA VAL A 29 2.12 -3.91 4.03
C VAL A 29 2.46 -3.10 2.80
N THR A 30 2.44 -3.70 1.62
CA THR A 30 2.70 -2.99 0.37
C THR A 30 1.52 -2.08 0.00
N VAL A 31 1.81 -0.94 -0.65
CA VAL A 31 0.78 -0.06 -1.21
C VAL A 31 -0.10 -0.82 -2.21
N GLU A 32 0.51 -1.67 -3.04
CA GLU A 32 -0.23 -2.54 -3.96
C GLU A 32 -1.17 -3.51 -3.22
N GLY A 33 -0.73 -4.06 -2.09
CA GLY A 33 -1.59 -4.85 -1.22
C GLY A 33 -2.79 -4.05 -0.72
N LEU A 34 -2.59 -2.82 -0.25
CA LEU A 34 -3.69 -1.95 0.20
C LEU A 34 -4.67 -1.60 -0.93
N MET A 35 -4.20 -1.53 -2.18
CA MET A 35 -5.06 -1.28 -3.33
C MET A 35 -6.09 -2.40 -3.56
N SER A 36 -5.80 -3.63 -3.12
CA SER A 36 -6.79 -4.72 -3.14
C SER A 36 -8.02 -4.46 -2.26
N CYS A 37 -7.93 -3.51 -1.31
CA CYS A 37 -9.03 -3.09 -0.44
C CYS A 37 -9.83 -1.91 -0.98
N ARG A 38 -9.39 -1.27 -2.06
CA ARG A 38 -9.92 0.03 -2.51
C ARG A 38 -11.43 0.00 -2.73
N SER A 39 -11.96 -1.03 -3.36
CA SER A 39 -13.40 -1.14 -3.64
C SER A 39 -14.27 -1.24 -2.38
N ALA A 40 -13.71 -1.69 -1.25
CA ALA A 40 -14.42 -1.81 0.01
C ALA A 40 -14.44 -0.52 0.84
N VAL A 41 -13.58 0.44 0.48
CA VAL A 41 -13.39 1.70 1.23
C VAL A 41 -13.68 2.96 0.40
N THR A 42 -14.19 2.79 -0.82
CA THR A 42 -14.48 3.90 -1.74
C THR A 42 -16.01 4.02 -1.93
N PRO A 43 -16.62 5.19 -1.66
CA PRO A 43 -18.03 5.45 -1.96
C PRO A 43 -18.25 5.66 -3.48
N PRO A 44 -19.50 5.63 -3.98
CA PRO A 44 -20.77 5.51 -3.25
C PRO A 44 -21.23 4.06 -3.00
N LYS A 45 -20.67 3.09 -3.73
CA LYS A 45 -21.12 1.68 -3.68
C LYS A 45 -19.95 0.77 -3.27
N PRO A 46 -19.54 0.78 -1.99
CA PRO A 46 -18.46 -0.07 -1.53
C PRO A 46 -18.86 -1.55 -1.62
N THR A 47 -17.94 -2.39 -2.10
CA THR A 47 -18.14 -3.85 -2.17
C THR A 47 -17.65 -4.53 -0.90
N PRO A 48 -18.06 -5.78 -0.63
CA PRO A 48 -17.38 -6.60 0.37
C PRO A 48 -15.86 -6.69 0.10
N PRO A 49 -15.00 -6.75 1.14
CA PRO A 49 -13.57 -6.91 0.95
C PRO A 49 -13.25 -8.26 0.33
N SER A 50 -12.28 -8.27 -0.58
CA SER A 50 -11.75 -9.51 -1.16
C SER A 50 -10.93 -10.30 -0.14
N ALA A 51 -10.71 -11.59 -0.39
CA ALA A 51 -9.80 -12.39 0.43
C ALA A 51 -8.37 -11.82 0.44
N ALA A 52 -7.90 -11.28 -0.69
CA ALA A 52 -6.61 -10.60 -0.79
C ALA A 52 -6.56 -9.37 0.12
N CYS A 53 -7.60 -8.54 0.11
CA CYS A 53 -7.70 -7.40 1.01
C CYS A 53 -7.64 -7.84 2.48
N CYS A 54 -8.43 -8.84 2.87
CA CYS A 54 -8.42 -9.29 4.26
C CYS A 54 -7.08 -9.88 4.69
N THR A 55 -6.36 -10.55 3.80
CA THR A 55 -4.98 -10.99 4.06
C THR A 55 -4.05 -9.80 4.30
N VAL A 56 -4.17 -8.74 3.52
CA VAL A 56 -3.39 -7.52 3.71
C VAL A 56 -3.72 -6.86 5.05
N ILE A 57 -4.99 -6.62 5.35
CA ILE A 57 -5.41 -5.98 6.61
C ILE A 57 -5.00 -6.82 7.83
N LYS A 58 -5.01 -8.16 7.73
CA LYS A 58 -4.54 -9.06 8.80
C LYS A 58 -3.04 -8.92 9.10
N ASN A 59 -2.23 -8.60 8.08
CA ASN A 59 -0.79 -8.43 8.21
C ASN A 59 -0.37 -6.97 8.44
N ALA A 60 -1.30 -6.02 8.27
CA ALA A 60 -1.03 -4.61 8.47
C ALA A 60 -0.90 -4.24 9.95
N ASP A 61 -0.07 -3.25 10.21
CA ASP A 61 -0.06 -2.56 11.50
C ASP A 61 -1.28 -1.63 11.58
N LEU A 62 -2.37 -2.15 12.14
CA LEU A 62 -3.65 -1.42 12.23
C LEU A 62 -3.52 -0.14 13.07
N LYS A 63 -2.63 -0.11 14.07
CA LYS A 63 -2.41 1.10 14.90
C LYS A 63 -1.68 2.17 14.09
N CYS A 64 -0.73 1.77 13.25
CA CYS A 64 -0.13 2.67 12.27
C CYS A 64 -1.18 3.18 11.26
N LEU A 65 -2.05 2.31 10.73
CA LEU A 65 -3.11 2.74 9.80
C LEU A 65 -4.08 3.74 10.45
N CYS A 66 -4.41 3.59 11.74
CA CYS A 66 -5.21 4.56 12.49
C CYS A 66 -4.62 5.98 12.49
N SER A 67 -3.29 6.14 12.39
CA SER A 67 -2.66 7.47 12.32
C SER A 67 -3.06 8.25 11.06
N TYR A 68 -3.50 7.55 10.01
CA TYR A 68 -3.98 8.15 8.77
C TYR A 68 -5.46 8.52 8.80
N LYS A 69 -6.22 8.15 9.84
CA LYS A 69 -7.69 8.31 9.86
C LYS A 69 -8.18 9.74 9.57
N ASN A 70 -7.42 10.72 10.04
CA ASN A 70 -7.70 12.15 9.87
C ASN A 70 -6.82 12.81 8.79
N SER A 71 -6.07 12.01 8.03
CA SER A 71 -5.20 12.51 6.97
C SER A 71 -6.03 13.01 5.79
N SER A 72 -5.71 14.20 5.30
CA SER A 72 -6.27 14.75 4.05
C SER A 72 -5.92 13.92 2.81
N LEU A 73 -4.99 12.97 2.94
CA LEU A 73 -4.66 12.02 1.88
C LEU A 73 -5.81 11.06 1.58
N LEU A 74 -6.58 10.60 2.59
CA LEU A 74 -7.63 9.60 2.36
C LEU A 74 -8.73 10.12 1.41
N PRO A 75 -9.34 11.31 1.65
CA PRO A 75 -10.34 11.84 0.74
C PRO A 75 -9.79 12.13 -0.66
N SER A 76 -8.53 12.56 -0.75
CA SER A 76 -7.86 12.83 -2.04
C SER A 76 -7.68 11.56 -2.89
N LEU A 77 -7.59 10.39 -2.24
CA LEU A 77 -7.54 9.08 -2.90
C LEU A 77 -8.93 8.47 -3.14
N GLY A 78 -9.99 9.16 -2.71
CA GLY A 78 -11.37 8.65 -2.72
C GLY A 78 -11.67 7.63 -1.61
N ILE A 79 -10.80 7.53 -0.60
CA ILE A 79 -10.99 6.61 0.53
C ILE A 79 -11.84 7.30 1.59
N ASP A 80 -12.93 6.63 1.97
CA ASP A 80 -13.74 7.03 3.13
C ASP A 80 -13.15 6.43 4.42
N PRO A 81 -12.77 7.26 5.40
CA PRO A 81 -12.16 6.77 6.63
C PRO A 81 -13.10 5.89 7.46
N ASN A 82 -14.42 6.15 7.46
CA ASN A 82 -15.37 5.33 8.21
C ASN A 82 -15.52 3.94 7.59
N LEU A 83 -15.46 3.82 6.26
CA LEU A 83 -15.44 2.52 5.58
C LEU A 83 -14.13 1.77 5.85
N ALA A 84 -12.99 2.47 5.87
CA ALA A 84 -11.70 1.88 6.18
C ALA A 84 -11.65 1.31 7.61
N LEU A 85 -12.20 2.04 8.60
CA LEU A 85 -12.28 1.59 9.99
C LEU A 85 -13.18 0.36 10.19
N GLN A 86 -14.11 0.09 9.27
CA GLN A 86 -14.94 -1.12 9.29
C GLN A 86 -14.23 -2.36 8.72
N LEU A 87 -13.12 -2.20 7.99
CA LEU A 87 -12.42 -3.34 7.36
C LEU A 87 -12.02 -4.43 8.35
N PRO A 88 -11.44 -4.13 9.54
CA PRO A 88 -11.07 -5.19 10.49
C PRO A 88 -12.27 -6.04 10.92
N SER A 89 -13.43 -5.42 11.16
CA SER A 89 -14.67 -6.14 11.49
C SER A 89 -15.15 -6.99 10.32
N LYS A 90 -15.21 -6.43 9.10
CA LYS A 90 -15.63 -7.16 7.89
C LYS A 90 -14.70 -8.34 7.54
N CYS A 91 -13.41 -8.21 7.87
CA CYS A 91 -12.40 -9.24 7.70
C CYS A 91 -12.26 -10.19 8.92
N LYS A 92 -13.12 -10.05 9.94
CA LYS A 92 -13.14 -10.89 11.14
C LYS A 92 -11.81 -10.89 11.92
N ILE A 93 -11.17 -9.72 11.99
CA ILE A 93 -9.93 -9.53 12.76
C ILE A 93 -10.28 -9.17 14.19
N SER A 94 -9.95 -10.06 15.13
CA SER A 94 -10.10 -9.81 16.56
C SER A 94 -9.09 -8.78 17.06
N ASN A 95 -9.44 -8.03 18.11
CA ASN A 95 -8.57 -7.05 18.76
C ASN A 95 -8.08 -5.90 17.86
N ALA A 96 -8.90 -5.48 16.88
CA ALA A 96 -8.62 -4.28 16.11
C ALA A 96 -8.54 -3.05 17.04
N PRO A 97 -7.58 -2.13 16.82
CA PRO A 97 -7.46 -0.93 17.63
C PRO A 97 -8.73 -0.09 17.55
N GLN A 98 -9.12 0.50 18.68
CA GLN A 98 -10.19 1.49 18.71
C GLN A 98 -9.61 2.83 18.24
N CYS A 99 -9.99 3.22 17.04
CA CYS A 99 -9.76 4.52 16.44
C CYS A 99 -10.95 4.82 15.51
#